data_AF-A0A7C4T7T4-F1
#
_entry.id   AF-A0A7C4T7T4-F1
#
_cell.length_a   1.000
_cell.length_b   1.000
_cell.length_c   1.000
_cell.angle_alpha   90.00
_cell.angle_beta   90.00
_cell.angle_gamma   90.00
#
_symmetry.space_group_name_H-M   'P 1'
#
loop_
_entity.id
_entity.type
_entity.pdbx_description
1 polymer ?
#
loop_
_entity_poly.entity_id
_entity_poly.type
_entity_poly.pdbx_seq_one_letter_code
_entity_poly.pdbx_strand_id
1 'polypeptide(L)'
;MSAVIFVNTVIYKIFSVINPILNILWSMFLVVSSIAVKDLIRHVKDVLDEIQDNNIEKAREKLSMIVGRDTQRLDEPAILRATIETLAENFVDGFLSPILWYFIGYLTAKIFALDELITSLNFMLFYKTTNTLDSMVGYKNARYEKFGKFSARLDDILNFLPARLAFLFLCMGAIACSFNLKEGMRIFRRDRLKHESPNSAHVESFVAGAIHISLGGPVSYGGTQTERHWIGDGPNVFGVEKVFEGILLILSSSIFVAVLFGTALLLPLFQP
;
A
#
# COMPACT_ATOMS: atom_id res chain seq x y z
N MET A 1 14.75 -2.59 12.90
CA MET A 1 13.76 -1.69 13.52
C MET A 1 14.39 -0.77 14.57
N SER A 2 14.92 -1.29 15.68
CA SER A 2 15.46 -0.47 16.79
C SER A 2 16.59 0.49 16.39
N ALA A 3 17.48 0.08 15.48
CA ALA A 3 18.57 0.92 14.98
C ALA A 3 18.06 2.14 14.18
N VAL A 4 17.05 1.95 13.31
CA VAL A 4 16.49 3.04 12.48
C VAL A 4 15.85 4.11 13.36
N ILE A 5 15.06 3.69 14.35
CA ILE A 5 14.40 4.59 15.31
C ILE A 5 15.44 5.32 16.17
N PHE A 6 16.47 4.61 16.64
CA PHE A 6 17.54 5.21 17.43
C PHE A 6 18.31 6.27 16.62
N VAL A 7 18.72 5.94 15.39
CA VAL A 7 19.43 6.86 14.51
C VAL A 7 18.57 8.09 14.21
N ASN A 8 17.30 7.91 13.86
CA ASN A 8 16.37 9.03 13.66
C ASN A 8 16.28 9.90 14.92
N THR A 9 16.16 9.29 16.10
CA THR A 9 16.05 10.01 17.36
C THR A 9 17.29 10.86 17.67
N VAL A 10 18.48 10.33 17.40
CA VAL A 10 19.74 11.07 17.56
C VAL A 10 19.81 12.24 16.57
N ILE A 11 19.55 12.00 15.28
CA ILE A 11 19.59 13.04 14.24
C ILE A 11 18.58 14.15 14.53
N TYR A 12 17.35 13.78 14.87
CA TYR A 12 16.29 14.72 15.18
C TYR A 12 16.69 15.65 16.35
N LYS A 13 17.20 15.08 17.45
CA LYS A 13 17.65 15.85 18.62
C LYS A 13 18.84 16.78 18.32
N ILE A 14 19.77 16.33 17.47
CA ILE A 14 20.89 17.18 17.04
C ILE A 14 20.34 18.35 16.21
N PHE A 15 19.48 18.08 15.22
CA PHE A 15 18.94 19.11 14.34
C PHE A 15 18.02 20.09 15.07
N SER A 16 17.24 19.63 16.07
CA SER A 16 16.38 20.51 16.88
C SER A 16 17.17 21.54 17.69
N VAL A 17 18.42 21.22 18.08
CA VAL A 17 19.30 22.15 18.80
C VAL A 17 20.06 23.06 17.83
N ILE A 18 20.49 22.55 16.67
CA ILE A 18 21.30 23.31 15.71
C ILE A 18 20.47 24.34 14.94
N ASN A 19 19.37 23.89 14.30
CA ASN A 19 18.58 24.75 13.42
C ASN A 19 17.17 24.16 13.17
N PRO A 20 16.09 24.88 13.52
CA PRO A 20 14.71 24.42 13.29
C PRO A 20 14.41 24.07 11.83
N ILE A 21 15.00 24.77 10.86
CA ILE A 21 14.83 24.51 9.42
C ILE A 21 15.41 23.15 9.07
N LEU A 22 16.60 22.79 9.59
CA LEU A 22 17.18 21.47 9.35
C LEU A 22 16.31 20.35 9.91
N ASN A 23 15.71 20.56 11.08
CA ASN A 23 14.80 19.59 11.69
C ASN A 23 13.54 19.40 10.81
N ILE A 24 12.96 20.50 10.31
CA ILE A 24 11.81 20.44 9.40
C ILE A 24 12.17 19.71 8.11
N LEU A 25 13.30 20.05 7.47
CA LEU A 25 13.74 19.41 6.23
C LEU A 25 13.98 17.90 6.40
N TRP A 26 14.60 17.50 7.51
CA TRP A 26 14.80 16.09 7.85
C TRP A 26 13.46 15.36 8.04
N SER A 27 12.55 15.96 8.79
CA SER A 27 11.22 15.40 9.03
C SER A 27 10.42 15.26 7.74
N MET A 28 10.44 16.28 6.88
CA MET A 28 9.82 16.23 5.55
C MET A 28 10.42 15.12 4.69
N PHE A 29 11.74 14.99 4.67
CA PHE A 29 12.42 13.92 3.94
C PHE A 29 11.95 12.53 4.40
N LEU A 30 11.84 12.29 5.71
CA LEU A 30 11.38 11.01 6.24
C LEU A 30 9.91 10.71 5.90
N VAL A 31 9.03 11.71 6.00
CA VAL A 31 7.62 11.54 5.64
C VAL A 31 7.48 11.24 4.14
N VAL A 32 8.13 12.01 3.28
CA VAL A 32 8.04 11.83 1.82
C VAL A 32 8.65 10.50 1.38
N SER A 33 9.80 10.10 1.95
CA SER A 33 10.45 8.82 1.62
C SER A 33 9.68 7.60 2.13
N SER A 34 8.82 7.77 3.14
CA SER A 34 8.00 6.69 3.69
C SER A 34 6.70 6.46 2.92
N ILE A 35 6.32 7.36 1.99
CA ILE A 35 5.10 7.29 1.19
C ILE A 35 5.44 7.01 -0.29
N ALA A 36 4.87 5.95 -0.87
CA ALA A 36 5.33 5.38 -2.15
C ALA A 36 4.37 5.56 -3.36
N VAL A 37 3.25 6.28 -3.23
CA VAL A 37 2.20 6.33 -4.29
C VAL A 37 2.71 6.77 -5.66
N LYS A 38 3.51 7.85 -5.70
CA LYS A 38 4.00 8.40 -6.99
C LYS A 38 4.90 7.42 -7.71
N ASP A 39 5.76 6.74 -6.96
CA ASP A 39 6.71 5.76 -7.49
C ASP A 39 5.99 4.52 -8.02
N LEU A 40 5.03 4.00 -7.24
CA LEU A 40 4.16 2.90 -7.64
C LEU A 40 3.41 3.21 -8.95
N ILE A 41 2.77 4.38 -9.04
CA ILE A 41 2.01 4.74 -10.25
C ILE A 41 2.90 4.85 -11.47
N ARG A 42 4.14 5.33 -11.30
CA ARG A 42 5.12 5.34 -12.39
C ARG A 42 5.43 3.91 -12.85
N HIS A 43 5.74 3.00 -11.93
CA HIS A 43 6.00 1.60 -12.31
C HIS A 43 4.79 0.91 -12.93
N VAL A 44 3.58 1.18 -12.43
CA VAL A 44 2.34 0.68 -13.05
C VAL A 44 2.21 1.20 -14.49
N LYS A 45 2.48 2.49 -14.73
CA LYS A 45 2.45 3.06 -16.08
C LYS A 45 3.51 2.46 -17.00
N ASP A 46 4.73 2.26 -16.52
CA ASP A 46 5.78 1.57 -17.29
C ASP A 46 5.32 0.18 -17.77
N VAL A 47 4.56 -0.56 -16.95
CA VAL A 47 3.99 -1.86 -17.38
C VAL A 47 2.93 -1.66 -18.47
N LEU A 48 2.04 -0.67 -18.31
CA LEU A 48 0.97 -0.40 -19.27
C LEU A 48 1.50 0.06 -20.62
N ASP A 49 2.52 0.93 -20.63
CA ASP A 49 3.14 1.44 -21.85
C ASP A 49 3.70 0.27 -22.68
N GLU A 50 4.39 -0.69 -22.04
CA GLU A 50 4.91 -1.88 -22.73
C GLU A 50 3.81 -2.83 -23.21
N ILE A 51 2.69 -2.95 -22.49
CA ILE A 51 1.51 -3.71 -22.98
C ILE A 51 0.89 -3.04 -24.20
N GLN A 52 0.74 -1.72 -24.19
CA GLN A 52 0.18 -0.96 -25.31
C GLN A 52 1.07 -1.05 -26.57
N ASP A 53 2.39 -1.15 -26.37
CA ASP A 53 3.38 -1.37 -27.43
C ASP A 53 3.50 -2.84 -27.87
N ASN A 54 2.70 -3.75 -27.32
CA ASN A 54 2.74 -5.20 -27.56
C ASN A 54 4.08 -5.87 -27.18
N ASN A 55 4.84 -5.28 -26.25
CA ASN A 55 6.12 -5.79 -25.74
C ASN A 55 5.93 -6.61 -24.45
N ILE A 56 5.31 -7.79 -24.56
CA ILE A 56 4.97 -8.62 -23.39
C ILE A 56 6.19 -8.98 -22.54
N GLU A 57 7.33 -9.30 -23.16
CA GLU A 57 8.57 -9.62 -22.46
C GLU A 57 9.03 -8.48 -21.55
N LYS A 58 9.03 -7.25 -22.07
CA LYS A 58 9.39 -6.06 -21.28
C LYS A 58 8.34 -5.75 -20.22
N ALA A 59 7.06 -5.93 -20.51
CA ALA A 59 6.00 -5.77 -19.52
C ALA A 59 6.20 -6.72 -18.32
N ARG A 60 6.66 -7.97 -18.55
CA ARG A 60 7.01 -8.92 -17.48
C ARG A 60 8.22 -8.47 -16.66
N GLU A 61 9.24 -7.90 -17.31
CA GLU A 61 10.40 -7.32 -16.64
C GLU A 61 9.98 -6.13 -15.77
N LYS A 62 9.19 -5.20 -16.32
CA LYS A 62 8.65 -4.05 -15.59
C LYS A 62 7.81 -4.47 -14.38
N LEU A 63 6.92 -5.44 -14.58
CA LEU A 63 6.06 -5.97 -13.52
C LEU A 63 6.90 -6.62 -12.40
N SER A 64 7.99 -7.32 -12.74
CA SER A 64 8.85 -8.00 -11.75
C SER A 64 9.52 -7.04 -10.76
N MET A 65 9.59 -5.74 -11.08
CA MET A 65 10.12 -4.73 -10.17
C MET A 65 9.14 -4.33 -9.06
N ILE A 66 7.84 -4.61 -9.24
CA ILE A 66 6.78 -4.22 -8.30
C ILE A 66 6.01 -5.39 -7.71
N VAL A 67 6.21 -6.59 -8.25
CA VAL A 67 5.62 -7.83 -7.71
C VAL A 67 6.73 -8.77 -7.30
N GLY A 68 6.55 -9.52 -6.21
CA GLY A 68 7.48 -10.59 -5.86
C GLY A 68 6.95 -11.99 -6.19
N ARG A 69 6.20 -12.14 -7.27
CA ARG A 69 5.82 -13.45 -7.86
C ARG A 69 6.55 -13.68 -9.18
N ASP A 70 6.53 -14.91 -9.68
CA ASP A 70 7.14 -15.20 -10.97
C ASP A 70 6.35 -14.50 -12.09
N THR A 71 7.01 -13.66 -12.90
CA THR A 71 6.36 -12.95 -14.02
C THR A 71 6.63 -13.58 -15.38
N GLN A 72 7.64 -14.46 -15.50
CA GLN A 72 8.20 -14.94 -16.76
C GLN A 72 7.18 -15.66 -17.68
N ARG A 73 6.13 -16.24 -17.11
CA ARG A 73 5.11 -17.02 -17.84
C ARG A 73 3.73 -16.35 -17.87
N LEU A 74 3.62 -15.10 -17.41
CA LEU A 74 2.34 -14.41 -17.39
C LEU A 74 1.95 -13.98 -18.81
N ASP A 75 0.71 -14.25 -19.19
CA ASP A 75 0.10 -13.63 -20.36
C ASP A 75 -0.36 -12.20 -20.03
N GLU A 76 -0.78 -11.45 -21.05
CA GLU A 76 -1.24 -10.06 -20.88
C GLU A 76 -2.35 -9.93 -19.80
N PRO A 77 -3.43 -10.75 -19.80
CA PRO A 77 -4.45 -10.68 -18.75
C PRO A 77 -3.88 -10.90 -17.35
N ALA A 78 -2.95 -11.84 -17.17
CA ALA A 78 -2.33 -12.06 -15.88
C ALA A 78 -1.38 -10.92 -15.49
N ILE A 79 -0.72 -10.25 -16.44
CA ILE A 79 0.09 -9.05 -16.18
C ILE A 79 -0.81 -7.90 -15.70
N LEU A 80 -1.93 -7.65 -16.39
CA LEU A 80 -2.86 -6.57 -16.02
C LEU A 80 -3.52 -6.84 -14.66
N ARG A 81 -3.96 -8.08 -14.42
CA ARG A 81 -4.47 -8.51 -13.12
C ARG A 81 -3.42 -8.31 -12.02
N ALA A 82 -2.18 -8.75 -12.28
CA ALA A 82 -1.11 -8.61 -11.32
C ALA A 82 -0.78 -7.15 -10.99
N THR A 83 -0.85 -6.28 -11.99
CA THR A 83 -0.66 -4.84 -11.85
C THR A 83 -1.73 -4.22 -10.95
N ILE A 84 -3.01 -4.57 -11.13
CA ILE A 84 -4.10 -4.05 -10.29
C ILE A 84 -4.00 -4.57 -8.85
N GLU A 85 -3.70 -5.87 -8.66
CA GLU A 85 -3.49 -6.46 -7.32
C GLU A 85 -2.40 -5.69 -6.57
N THR A 86 -1.27 -5.45 -7.23
CA THR A 86 -0.13 -4.72 -6.66
C THR A 86 -0.46 -3.27 -6.35
N LEU A 87 -1.21 -2.61 -7.23
CA LEU A 87 -1.69 -1.25 -7.03
C LEU A 87 -2.63 -1.16 -5.82
N ALA A 88 -3.55 -2.11 -5.68
CA ALA A 88 -4.50 -2.21 -4.58
C ALA A 88 -3.81 -2.48 -3.24
N GLU A 89 -2.88 -3.43 -3.19
CA GLU A 89 -2.12 -3.76 -2.00
C GLU A 89 -1.26 -2.57 -1.53
N ASN A 90 -0.53 -1.94 -2.45
CA ASN A 90 0.33 -0.80 -2.11
C ASN A 90 -0.44 0.48 -1.75
N PHE A 91 -1.74 0.59 -2.05
CA PHE A 91 -2.55 1.67 -1.49
C PHE A 91 -2.61 1.59 0.04
N VAL A 92 -2.68 0.37 0.59
CA VAL A 92 -2.57 0.17 2.04
C VAL A 92 -1.12 0.33 2.44
N ASP A 93 -0.25 -0.53 1.90
CA ASP A 93 1.07 -0.75 2.46
C ASP A 93 2.01 0.46 2.28
N GLY A 94 1.93 1.08 1.11
CA GLY A 94 2.80 2.17 0.69
C GLY A 94 2.25 3.56 0.96
N PHE A 95 0.99 3.70 1.39
CA PHE A 95 0.35 5.01 1.53
C PHE A 95 -0.50 5.14 2.79
N LEU A 96 -1.59 4.38 2.92
CA LEU A 96 -2.50 4.53 4.04
C LEU A 96 -1.84 4.16 5.37
N SER A 97 -1.12 3.04 5.41
CA SER A 97 -0.50 2.54 6.64
C SER A 97 0.59 3.48 7.19
N PRO A 98 1.56 3.99 6.40
CA PRO A 98 2.51 4.98 6.89
C PRO A 98 1.82 6.23 7.47
N ILE A 99 0.79 6.75 6.79
CA ILE A 99 0.04 7.94 7.26
C ILE A 99 -0.71 7.64 8.55
N LEU A 100 -1.38 6.48 8.63
CA LEU A 100 -2.12 6.08 9.82
C LEU A 100 -1.18 5.89 11.02
N TRP A 101 -0.03 5.24 10.84
CA TRP A 101 0.95 5.05 11.91
C TRP A 101 1.58 6.38 12.35
N TYR A 102 1.83 7.31 11.43
CA TYR A 102 2.21 8.68 11.78
C TYR A 102 1.15 9.33 12.67
N PHE A 103 -0.13 9.27 12.28
CA PHE A 103 -1.24 9.85 13.04
C PHE A 103 -1.47 9.18 14.40
N ILE A 104 -1.32 7.86 14.50
CA ILE A 104 -1.35 7.14 15.78
C ILE A 104 -0.21 7.60 16.69
N GLY A 105 1.00 7.77 16.13
CA GLY A 105 2.15 8.31 16.88
C GLY A 105 1.88 9.73 17.39
N TYR A 106 1.23 10.57 16.59
CA TYR A 106 0.80 11.91 16.99
C TYR A 106 -0.18 11.88 18.17
N LEU A 107 -1.25 11.09 18.06
CA LEU A 107 -2.23 10.94 19.15
C LEU A 107 -1.58 10.38 20.42
N THR A 108 -0.70 9.39 20.27
CA THR A 108 0.06 8.81 21.38
C THR A 108 0.91 9.87 22.06
N ALA A 109 1.64 10.68 21.29
CA ALA A 109 2.46 11.75 21.84
C ALA A 109 1.65 12.74 22.67
N LYS A 110 0.46 13.12 22.19
CA LYS A 110 -0.46 13.99 22.92
C LYS A 110 -0.94 13.39 24.24
N ILE A 111 -1.35 12.12 24.22
CA ILE A 111 -1.85 11.43 25.42
C ILE A 111 -0.75 11.31 26.48
N PHE A 112 0.49 11.06 26.08
CA PHE A 112 1.62 10.83 26.98
C PHE A 112 2.51 12.07 27.18
N ALA A 113 2.11 13.25 26.67
CA ALA A 113 2.89 14.49 26.72
C ALA A 113 4.33 14.35 26.20
N LEU A 114 4.51 13.60 25.11
CA LEU A 114 5.78 13.44 24.40
C LEU A 114 5.89 14.45 23.24
N ASP A 115 7.09 14.59 22.68
CA ASP A 115 7.29 15.37 21.45
C ASP A 115 6.49 14.73 20.29
N GLU A 116 5.56 15.50 19.74
CA GLU A 116 4.60 15.08 18.73
C GLU A 116 5.28 14.63 17.44
N LEU A 117 6.26 15.40 16.96
CA LEU A 117 6.86 15.19 15.65
C LEU A 117 7.77 13.96 15.66
N ILE A 118 8.69 13.86 16.63
CA ILE A 118 9.60 12.71 16.71
C ILE A 118 8.85 11.39 16.96
N THR A 119 7.81 11.42 17.80
CA THR A 119 7.01 10.23 18.11
C THR A 119 6.23 9.76 16.89
N SER A 120 5.61 10.68 16.15
CA SER A 120 4.91 10.39 14.89
C SER A 120 5.85 9.80 13.84
N LEU A 121 7.02 10.41 13.65
CA LEU A 121 8.05 9.91 12.72
C LEU A 121 8.53 8.51 13.11
N ASN A 122 8.76 8.25 14.40
CA ASN A 122 9.22 6.95 14.86
C ASN A 122 8.17 5.85 14.65
N PHE A 123 6.88 6.13 14.83
CA PHE A 123 5.80 5.18 14.52
C PHE A 123 5.73 4.89 13.02
N MET A 124 5.77 5.93 12.19
CA MET A 124 5.82 5.79 10.73
C MET A 124 7.02 4.95 10.26
N LEU A 125 8.21 5.23 10.79
CA LEU A 125 9.44 4.50 10.47
C LEU A 125 9.43 3.07 10.98
N PHE A 126 8.82 2.80 12.14
CA PHE A 126 8.66 1.45 12.66
C PHE A 126 7.84 0.60 11.69
N TYR A 127 6.70 1.14 11.24
CA TYR A 127 5.88 0.52 10.22
C TYR A 127 6.67 0.32 8.92
N LYS A 128 7.26 1.39 8.37
CA LYS A 128 7.94 1.31 7.07
C LYS A 128 9.10 0.33 7.07
N THR A 129 9.85 0.27 8.17
CA THR A 129 10.92 -0.71 8.35
C THR A 129 10.37 -2.13 8.39
N THR A 130 9.24 -2.37 9.05
CA THR A 130 8.60 -3.70 9.08
C THR A 130 8.15 -4.13 7.69
N ASN A 131 7.48 -3.24 6.97
CA ASN A 131 7.01 -3.50 5.61
C ASN A 131 8.16 -3.77 4.64
N THR A 132 9.24 -2.99 4.73
CA THR A 132 10.45 -3.23 3.91
C THR A 132 11.13 -4.54 4.28
N LEU A 133 11.16 -4.92 5.57
CA LEU A 133 11.71 -6.21 5.99
C LEU A 133 10.91 -7.38 5.42
N ASP A 134 9.58 -7.25 5.35
CA ASP A 134 8.75 -8.29 4.74
C ASP A 134 9.03 -8.43 3.24
N SER A 135 9.07 -7.32 2.49
CA SER A 135 9.37 -7.37 1.06
C SER A 135 10.79 -7.89 0.74
N MET A 136 11.78 -7.62 1.60
CA MET A 136 13.19 -8.03 1.37
C MET A 136 13.53 -9.43 1.89
N VAL A 137 12.96 -9.84 3.02
CA VAL A 137 13.37 -11.07 3.76
C VAL A 137 12.23 -12.09 3.86
N GLY A 138 10.99 -11.69 3.62
CA GLY A 138 9.82 -12.57 3.59
C GLY A 138 9.86 -13.63 2.49
N TYR A 139 10.71 -13.46 1.47
CA TYR A 139 10.92 -14.49 0.46
C TYR A 139 11.63 -15.72 1.02
N LYS A 140 10.95 -16.86 0.84
CA LYS A 140 11.28 -18.23 1.26
C LYS A 140 12.66 -18.71 0.79
N ASN A 141 13.72 -18.11 1.31
CA ASN A 141 15.05 -18.71 1.35
C ASN A 141 15.04 -19.73 2.49
N ALA A 142 15.41 -20.98 2.22
CA ALA A 142 15.55 -22.03 3.24
C ALA A 142 16.45 -21.62 4.43
N ARG A 143 17.28 -20.58 4.25
CA ARG A 143 18.14 -19.96 5.26
C ARG A 143 17.41 -19.02 6.25
N TYR A 144 16.27 -18.42 5.89
CA TYR A 144 15.60 -17.37 6.69
C TYR A 144 14.12 -17.64 7.02
N GLU A 145 13.64 -18.86 6.84
CA GLU A 145 12.22 -19.22 6.95
C GLU A 145 11.54 -18.75 8.26
N LYS A 146 12.23 -18.85 9.41
CA LYS A 146 11.69 -18.40 10.70
C LYS A 146 11.65 -16.87 10.83
N PHE A 147 12.64 -16.17 10.27
CA PHE A 147 12.71 -14.70 10.28
C PHE A 147 11.71 -14.09 9.31
N GLY A 148 11.58 -14.65 8.10
CA GLY A 148 10.57 -14.24 7.12
C GLY A 148 9.14 -14.44 7.64
N LYS A 149 8.85 -15.55 8.34
CA LYS A 149 7.53 -15.77 8.96
C LYS A 149 7.22 -14.77 10.07
N PHE A 150 8.23 -14.30 10.82
CA PHE A 150 8.02 -13.29 11.86
C PHE A 150 7.80 -11.90 11.25
N SER A 151 8.58 -11.50 10.24
CA SER A 151 8.39 -10.23 9.54
C SER A 151 7.02 -10.15 8.87
N ALA A 152 6.60 -11.21 8.16
CA ALA A 152 5.29 -11.27 7.51
C ALA A 152 4.14 -11.14 8.50
N ARG A 153 4.21 -11.84 9.63
CA ARG A 153 3.19 -11.74 10.68
C ARG A 153 3.13 -10.36 11.32
N LEU A 154 4.29 -9.73 11.55
CA LEU A 154 4.30 -8.39 12.12
C LEU A 154 3.74 -7.37 11.13
N ASP A 155 4.10 -7.47 9.84
CA ASP A 155 3.51 -6.64 8.79
C ASP A 155 1.99 -6.83 8.72
N ASP A 156 1.51 -8.09 8.70
CA ASP A 156 0.08 -8.40 8.70
C ASP A 156 -0.65 -7.78 9.91
N ILE A 157 -0.04 -7.79 11.10
CA ILE A 157 -0.61 -7.16 12.29
C ILE A 157 -0.67 -5.64 12.13
N LEU A 158 0.40 -5.02 11.65
CA LEU A 158 0.47 -3.57 11.49
C LEU A 158 -0.45 -3.05 10.38
N ASN A 159 -0.71 -3.87 9.35
CA ASN A 159 -1.63 -3.59 8.26
C ASN A 159 -3.08 -3.98 8.55
N PHE A 160 -3.35 -4.67 9.66
CA PHE A 160 -4.70 -5.12 10.01
C PHE A 160 -5.71 -3.97 10.09
N LEU A 161 -5.41 -2.93 10.87
CA LEU A 161 -6.29 -1.77 11.00
C LEU A 161 -6.33 -0.93 9.71
N PRO A 162 -5.20 -0.54 9.10
CA PRO A 162 -5.19 0.17 7.82
C PRO A 162 -6.03 -0.49 6.72
N ALA A 163 -5.86 -1.80 6.49
CA ALA A 163 -6.58 -2.52 5.43
C ALA A 163 -8.10 -2.47 5.60
N ARG A 164 -8.60 -2.44 6.84
CA ARG A 164 -10.03 -2.35 7.16
C ARG A 164 -10.56 -0.92 6.99
N LEU A 165 -9.76 0.07 7.36
CA LEU A 165 -10.10 1.48 7.18
C LEU A 165 -10.05 1.90 5.70
N ALA A 166 -9.20 1.25 4.88
CA ALA A 166 -9.08 1.52 3.46
C ALA A 166 -10.43 1.50 2.73
N PHE A 167 -11.33 0.60 3.13
CA PHE A 167 -12.69 0.51 2.60
C PHE A 167 -13.45 1.84 2.62
N LEU A 168 -13.32 2.63 3.69
CA LEU A 168 -14.01 3.92 3.81
C LEU A 168 -13.52 4.93 2.77
N PHE A 169 -12.20 5.00 2.57
CA PHE A 169 -11.59 5.90 1.60
C PHE A 169 -11.87 5.45 0.16
N LEU A 170 -11.90 4.14 -0.09
CA LEU A 170 -12.28 3.58 -1.38
C LEU A 170 -13.74 3.87 -1.73
N CYS A 171 -14.65 3.86 -0.74
CA CYS A 171 -16.03 4.29 -0.96
C CYS A 171 -16.09 5.75 -1.41
N MET A 172 -15.37 6.64 -0.73
CA MET A 172 -15.30 8.06 -1.10
C MET A 172 -14.68 8.27 -2.48
N GLY A 173 -13.61 7.54 -2.78
CA GLY A 173 -12.96 7.57 -4.10
C GLY A 173 -13.89 7.10 -5.21
N ALA A 174 -14.63 6.01 -4.99
CA ALA A 174 -15.60 5.49 -5.95
C ALA A 174 -16.74 6.49 -6.22
N ILE A 175 -17.25 7.17 -5.19
CA ILE A 175 -18.25 8.23 -5.34
C ILE A 175 -17.69 9.37 -6.20
N ALA A 176 -16.51 9.88 -5.88
CA ALA A 176 -15.89 10.99 -6.60
C ALA A 176 -15.60 10.66 -8.08
N CYS A 177 -15.31 9.40 -8.38
CA CYS A 177 -15.06 8.92 -9.75
C CYS A 177 -16.30 8.38 -10.46
N SER A 178 -17.48 8.41 -9.82
CA SER A 178 -18.72 7.83 -10.35
C SER A 178 -18.63 6.33 -10.70
N PHE A 179 -17.78 5.59 -9.97
CA PHE A 179 -17.69 4.13 -10.08
C PHE A 179 -18.82 3.44 -9.32
N ASN A 180 -18.98 2.12 -9.54
CA ASN A 180 -20.09 1.36 -8.98
C ASN A 180 -19.86 1.05 -7.49
N LEU A 181 -20.19 2.02 -6.62
CA LEU A 181 -20.09 1.89 -5.17
C LEU A 181 -20.87 0.68 -4.64
N LYS A 182 -22.08 0.43 -5.17
CA LYS A 182 -22.94 -0.66 -4.69
C LYS A 182 -22.29 -2.02 -4.91
N GLU A 183 -21.75 -2.24 -6.10
CA GLU A 183 -21.04 -3.47 -6.44
C GLU A 183 -19.71 -3.58 -5.68
N GLY A 184 -18.94 -2.49 -5.57
CA GLY A 184 -17.74 -2.44 -4.72
C GLY A 184 -18.01 -2.89 -3.28
N MET A 185 -19.07 -2.37 -2.66
CA MET A 185 -19.48 -2.79 -1.31
C MET A 185 -19.97 -4.23 -1.24
N ARG A 186 -20.70 -4.71 -2.26
CA ARG A 186 -21.20 -6.09 -2.32
C ARG A 186 -20.05 -7.08 -2.38
N ILE A 187 -19.10 -6.87 -3.30
CA ILE A 187 -17.93 -7.73 -3.46
C ILE A 187 -17.02 -7.62 -2.23
N PHE A 188 -16.78 -6.42 -1.70
CA PHE A 188 -16.04 -6.27 -0.45
C PHE A 188 -16.61 -7.12 0.69
N ARG A 189 -17.93 -7.07 0.90
CA ARG A 189 -18.58 -7.85 1.96
C ARG A 189 -18.48 -9.36 1.72
N ARG A 190 -18.48 -9.81 0.46
CA ARG A 190 -18.45 -11.22 0.10
C ARG A 190 -17.02 -11.80 0.09
N ASP A 191 -16.05 -11.04 -0.43
CA ASP A 191 -14.76 -11.57 -0.86
C ASP A 191 -13.56 -11.03 -0.06
N ARG A 192 -13.72 -10.07 0.85
CA ARG A 192 -12.61 -9.47 1.64
C ARG A 192 -11.75 -10.46 2.46
N LEU A 193 -12.18 -11.72 2.59
CA LEU A 193 -11.46 -12.78 3.32
C LEU A 193 -10.90 -13.87 2.39
N LYS A 194 -10.99 -13.71 1.06
CA LYS A 194 -10.55 -14.70 0.06
C LYS A 194 -9.09 -14.52 -0.36
N HIS A 195 -8.18 -14.36 0.60
CA HIS A 195 -6.75 -14.25 0.34
C HIS A 195 -5.93 -14.88 1.48
N GLU A 196 -4.70 -15.28 1.19
CA GLU A 196 -3.80 -15.88 2.19
C GLU A 196 -3.38 -14.87 3.26
N SER A 197 -3.04 -13.64 2.86
CA SER A 197 -2.90 -12.52 3.78
C SER A 197 -4.27 -12.09 4.30
N PRO A 198 -4.42 -11.84 5.61
CA PRO A 198 -5.65 -11.32 6.22
C PRO A 198 -6.00 -9.88 5.82
N ASN A 199 -5.16 -9.22 5.00
CA ASN A 199 -5.26 -7.80 4.68
C ASN A 199 -5.52 -7.55 3.19
N SER A 200 -4.79 -8.19 2.26
CA SER A 200 -4.79 -7.80 0.84
C SER A 200 -6.19 -7.81 0.19
N ALA A 201 -6.99 -8.86 0.46
CA ALA A 201 -8.34 -8.98 -0.11
C ALA A 201 -9.28 -7.84 0.26
N HIS A 202 -9.05 -7.08 1.34
CA HIS A 202 -9.92 -5.97 1.71
C HIS A 202 -9.97 -4.88 0.62
N VAL A 203 -8.83 -4.49 0.05
CA VAL A 203 -8.80 -3.47 -1.01
C VAL A 203 -9.10 -4.10 -2.36
N GLU A 204 -8.51 -5.26 -2.66
CA GLU A 204 -8.72 -5.96 -3.93
C GLU A 204 -10.20 -6.25 -4.19
N SER A 205 -10.94 -6.73 -3.19
CA SER A 205 -12.37 -7.04 -3.34
C SER A 205 -13.21 -5.80 -3.62
N PHE A 206 -12.92 -4.68 -2.96
CA PHE A 206 -13.63 -3.44 -3.26
C PHE A 206 -13.30 -2.93 -4.66
N VAL A 207 -12.02 -2.89 -5.03
CA VAL A 207 -11.56 -2.46 -6.36
C VAL A 207 -12.22 -3.33 -7.43
N ALA A 208 -12.11 -4.65 -7.32
CA ALA A 208 -12.69 -5.61 -8.26
C ALA A 208 -14.19 -5.39 -8.48
N GLY A 209 -14.95 -5.14 -7.41
CA GLY A 209 -16.38 -4.83 -7.50
C GLY A 209 -16.67 -3.46 -8.10
N ALA A 210 -15.90 -2.43 -7.75
CA ALA A 210 -16.13 -1.04 -8.17
C ALA A 210 -15.87 -0.83 -9.67
N ILE A 211 -14.84 -1.49 -10.22
CA ILE A 211 -14.45 -1.39 -11.64
C ILE A 211 -14.89 -2.59 -12.48
N HIS A 212 -15.64 -3.52 -11.86
CA HIS A 212 -16.22 -4.72 -12.48
C HIS A 212 -15.18 -5.61 -13.18
N ILE A 213 -14.27 -6.20 -12.40
CA ILE A 213 -13.27 -7.19 -12.85
C ILE A 213 -13.20 -8.37 -11.87
N SER A 214 -12.41 -9.38 -12.23
CA SER A 214 -12.02 -10.47 -11.32
C SER A 214 -10.50 -10.50 -11.09
N LEU A 215 -10.10 -10.50 -9.82
CA LEU A 215 -8.72 -10.61 -9.34
C LEU A 215 -8.46 -11.98 -8.70
N GLY A 216 -7.20 -12.30 -8.41
CA GLY A 216 -6.77 -13.59 -7.87
C GLY A 216 -6.48 -14.62 -8.97
N GLY A 217 -7.01 -15.82 -8.80
CA GLY A 217 -6.83 -16.92 -9.75
C GLY A 217 -5.43 -17.55 -9.74
N PRO A 218 -4.99 -18.18 -10.84
CA PRO A 218 -3.71 -18.87 -10.90
C PRO A 218 -2.51 -17.92 -10.73
N VAL A 219 -1.59 -18.27 -9.82
CA VAL A 219 -0.33 -17.55 -9.58
C VAL A 219 0.84 -18.54 -9.51
N SER A 220 2.03 -18.14 -9.96
CA SER A 220 3.26 -18.95 -9.84
C SER A 220 4.25 -18.33 -8.87
N TYR A 221 4.81 -19.16 -7.98
CA TYR A 221 5.91 -18.80 -7.09
C TYR A 221 7.00 -19.87 -7.14
N GLY A 222 8.24 -19.49 -7.47
CA GLY A 222 9.37 -20.43 -7.55
C GLY A 222 9.11 -21.60 -8.50
N GLY A 223 8.35 -21.37 -9.57
CA GLY A 223 7.95 -22.36 -10.56
C GLY A 223 6.79 -23.27 -10.16
N THR A 224 6.22 -23.13 -8.96
CA THR A 224 5.02 -23.87 -8.52
C THR A 224 3.78 -23.03 -8.73
N GLN A 225 2.78 -23.56 -9.44
CA GLN A 225 1.49 -22.90 -9.57
C GLN A 225 0.59 -23.18 -8.37
N THR A 226 -0.02 -22.13 -7.85
CA THR A 226 -1.08 -22.19 -6.83
C THR A 226 -2.33 -21.53 -7.38
N GLU A 227 -3.48 -22.18 -7.19
CA GLU A 227 -4.77 -21.56 -7.49
C GLU A 227 -5.23 -20.73 -6.29
N ARG A 228 -5.27 -19.41 -6.46
CA ARG A 228 -5.93 -18.52 -5.51
C ARG A 228 -7.41 -18.44 -5.82
N HIS A 229 -8.19 -18.15 -4.78
CA HIS A 229 -9.60 -17.86 -4.93
C HIS A 229 -9.79 -16.62 -5.82
N TRP A 230 -10.80 -16.67 -6.70
CA TRP A 230 -11.21 -15.50 -7.45
C TRP A 230 -11.96 -14.50 -6.55
N ILE A 231 -11.66 -13.23 -6.77
CA ILE A 231 -12.24 -12.08 -6.08
C ILE A 231 -12.96 -11.21 -7.12
N GLY A 232 -14.25 -10.94 -6.93
CA GLY A 232 -15.06 -10.21 -7.90
C GLY A 232 -15.99 -11.09 -8.74
N ASP A 233 -16.82 -10.43 -9.56
CA ASP A 233 -17.78 -11.06 -10.48
C ASP A 233 -17.62 -10.54 -11.93
N GLY A 234 -16.60 -9.71 -12.18
CA GLY A 234 -16.33 -9.19 -13.52
C GLY A 234 -15.52 -10.16 -14.38
N PRO A 235 -15.20 -9.78 -15.63
CA PRO A 235 -14.29 -10.56 -16.45
C PRO A 235 -12.89 -10.69 -15.80
N ASN A 236 -12.23 -11.83 -16.03
CA ASN A 236 -10.84 -12.07 -15.65
C ASN A 236 -9.84 -11.76 -16.78
N VAL A 237 -10.37 -11.35 -17.94
CA VAL A 237 -9.65 -10.83 -19.10
C VAL A 237 -10.22 -9.45 -19.40
N PHE A 238 -9.40 -8.42 -19.28
CA PHE A 238 -9.76 -7.02 -19.44
C PHE A 238 -8.55 -6.25 -19.98
N GLY A 239 -8.78 -5.08 -20.59
CA GLY A 239 -7.71 -4.27 -21.14
C GLY A 239 -7.12 -3.27 -20.15
N VAL A 240 -6.16 -2.50 -20.65
CA VAL A 240 -5.43 -1.46 -19.90
C VAL A 240 -6.34 -0.39 -19.29
N GLU A 241 -7.52 -0.17 -19.87
CA GLU A 241 -8.53 0.76 -19.36
C GLU A 241 -8.93 0.47 -17.91
N LYS A 242 -9.02 -0.81 -17.53
CA LYS A 242 -9.34 -1.20 -16.16
C LYS A 242 -8.22 -0.90 -15.17
N VAL A 243 -6.97 -0.94 -15.62
CA VAL A 243 -5.85 -0.53 -14.77
C VAL A 243 -5.88 0.99 -14.55
N PHE A 244 -6.21 1.79 -15.57
CA PHE A 244 -6.40 3.23 -15.42
C PHE A 244 -7.58 3.56 -14.49
N GLU A 245 -8.71 2.85 -14.59
CA GLU A 245 -9.82 2.97 -13.63
C GLU A 245 -9.35 2.67 -12.19
N GLY A 246 -8.54 1.63 -12.00
CA GLY A 246 -7.90 1.31 -10.72
C GLY A 246 -7.01 2.44 -10.20
N ILE A 247 -6.14 3.02 -11.05
CA ILE A 247 -5.29 4.17 -10.69
C ILE A 247 -6.14 5.35 -10.25
N LEU A 248 -7.21 5.65 -11.00
CA LEU A 248 -8.11 6.76 -10.69
C LEU A 248 -8.81 6.57 -9.34
N LEU A 249 -9.31 5.36 -9.07
CA LEU A 249 -9.91 5.01 -7.78
C LEU A 249 -8.91 5.18 -6.63
N ILE A 250 -7.70 4.66 -6.76
CA ILE A 250 -6.67 4.75 -5.72
C ILE A 250 -6.22 6.19 -5.48
N LEU A 251 -5.98 6.97 -6.54
CA LEU A 251 -5.61 8.38 -6.42
C LEU A 251 -6.71 9.22 -5.77
N SER A 252 -7.96 9.03 -6.20
CA SER A 252 -9.13 9.70 -5.63
C SER A 252 -9.28 9.37 -4.14
N SER A 253 -9.18 8.08 -3.78
CA SER A 253 -9.19 7.63 -2.39
C SER A 253 -8.04 8.22 -1.57
N SER A 254 -6.87 8.37 -2.19
CA SER A 254 -5.68 8.94 -1.55
C SER A 254 -5.84 10.42 -1.19
N ILE A 255 -6.59 11.18 -2.01
CA ILE A 255 -6.93 12.58 -1.70
C ILE A 255 -7.77 12.65 -0.42
N PHE A 256 -8.77 11.78 -0.26
CA PHE A 256 -9.59 11.76 0.95
C PHE A 256 -8.79 11.41 2.21
N VAL A 257 -7.84 10.47 2.11
CA VAL A 257 -6.89 10.16 3.20
C VAL A 257 -6.09 11.41 3.57
N ALA A 258 -5.47 12.06 2.57
CA ALA A 258 -4.64 13.24 2.79
C ALA A 258 -5.42 14.41 3.40
N VAL A 259 -6.65 14.65 2.93
CA VAL A 259 -7.52 15.70 3.48
C VAL A 259 -7.94 15.38 4.91
N LEU A 260 -8.37 14.15 5.20
CA LEU A 260 -8.82 13.77 6.55
C LEU A 260 -7.68 13.89 7.57
N PHE A 261 -6.54 13.25 7.32
CA PHE A 261 -5.43 13.27 8.26
C PHE A 261 -4.73 14.63 8.30
N GLY A 262 -4.61 15.32 7.16
CA GLY A 262 -4.06 16.67 7.11
C GLY A 262 -4.89 17.66 7.91
N THR A 263 -6.23 17.65 7.74
CA THR A 263 -7.11 18.53 8.53
C THR A 263 -7.09 18.18 10.01
N ALA A 264 -7.10 16.89 10.37
CA ALA A 264 -7.04 16.46 11.77
C ALA A 264 -5.74 16.91 12.49
N LEU A 265 -4.61 16.91 11.78
CA LEU A 265 -3.32 17.39 12.32
C LEU A 265 -3.28 18.92 12.47
N LEU A 266 -3.97 19.66 11.60
CA LEU A 266 -3.99 21.13 11.61
C LEU A 266 -5.05 21.72 12.55
N LEU A 267 -6.14 21.00 12.83
CA LEU A 267 -7.27 21.47 13.63
C LEU A 267 -6.86 22.07 15.00
N PRO A 268 -5.90 21.51 15.75
CA PRO A 268 -5.45 22.08 17.02
C PRO A 268 -4.77 23.45 16.90
N LEU A 269 -4.25 23.82 15.72
CA LEU A 269 -3.66 25.15 15.49
C LEU A 269 -4.72 26.26 15.38
N PHE A 270 -5.99 25.88 15.18
CA PHE A 270 -7.11 26.80 15.03
C PHE A 270 -8.03 26.83 16.26
N GLN A 271 -7.70 26.10 17.33
CA GLN A 271 -8.43 26.21 18.59
C GLN A 271 -7.90 27.42 19.38
N PRO A 272 -8.79 28.32 19.83
CA PRO A 272 -8.42 29.56 20.52
C PRO A 272 -7.87 29.33 21.93
#